data_AF-A0A7C6VY11-F1
#
_entry.id   AF-A0A7C6VY11-F1
#
_cell.length_a   1.000
_cell.length_b   1.000
_cell.length_c   1.000
_cell.angle_alpha   90.00
_cell.angle_beta   90.00
_cell.angle_gamma   90.00
#
_symmetry.space_group_name_H-M   'P 1'
#
loop_
_entity.id
_entity.type
_entity.pdbx_description
1 polymer ?
#
loop_
_entity_poly.entity_id
_entity_poly.type
_entity_poly.pdbx_seq_one_letter_code
_entity_poly.pdbx_strand_id
1 'polypeptide(L)'
;MWRVMCILLTICLLSAAVSAADEGTRLDLASVPEDWILLGEYAAGAGDLQVFSERLGVTVVVLKNYLFGTPTGGVQVNLVLTETEAEAQALEELFLGFHPPEMVGRSGRRVLELVTEQPALAALAKTALRFDLEGTSGADQAVLREYLKAWSWSVARWEDIAEYLDGELADYRVFLVGETHGAACNQQLESALLEFLVRQGGVQNLLLELSPSLVGFLREYLETGDQALLDQVFSLVKGTYFFTEENYVHWQKVHDLYQSLPEGKELRLIGLDVEHQPLLALSYLQRHLDRIDSSILSQSKLGQIDRILRGELSLDYNEALSFVQDLLLELQQKAVRAELGELAGEFELVLSSLLAGLQLQTFSGLAWDSSREQAMYENFVRQVSPDDGQKYFGQWGLHHVFQGQVLGVDWLASKIARTEGFSDSVFSMVLVYSGGERLSQDGSQTMPLSTYAGSTQVLPELAGGQPLLAKLDSAGSPFTEELIWKLTEVSPASGVTTDYFQYLLFIPGAQASTPLVF
;
A
#
# COMPACT_ATOMS: atom_id res chain seq x y z
N MET A 1 20.86 -77.36 16.86
CA MET A 1 19.57 -76.68 16.66
C MET A 1 19.79 -75.19 16.91
N TRP A 2 19.43 -74.38 15.90
CA TRP A 2 19.21 -72.93 15.87
C TRP A 2 20.30 -71.95 16.36
N ARG A 3 20.78 -71.14 15.41
CA ARG A 3 21.53 -69.88 15.58
C ARG A 3 20.54 -68.74 15.89
N VAL A 4 20.94 -67.73 16.64
CA VAL A 4 20.96 -66.30 16.23
C VAL A 4 21.07 -65.39 17.46
N MET A 5 22.01 -64.46 17.31
CA MET A 5 22.36 -63.30 18.11
C MET A 5 21.24 -62.25 18.09
N CYS A 6 20.85 -61.68 19.24
CA CYS A 6 20.14 -60.41 19.28
C CYS A 6 20.66 -59.53 20.42
N ILE A 7 20.98 -58.31 20.00
CA ILE A 7 21.64 -57.21 20.70
C ILE A 7 20.69 -56.58 21.70
N LEU A 8 21.24 -56.20 22.86
CA LEU A 8 20.63 -55.35 23.88
C LEU A 8 20.19 -54.01 23.28
N LEU A 9 18.90 -53.69 23.36
CA LEU A 9 18.39 -52.33 23.28
C LEU A 9 17.49 -52.08 24.49
N THR A 10 18.12 -51.46 25.48
CA THR A 10 17.52 -50.86 26.65
C THR A 10 16.55 -49.78 26.18
N ILE A 11 15.24 -50.04 26.31
CA ILE A 11 14.21 -49.01 26.20
C ILE A 11 14.36 -48.12 27.43
N CYS A 12 15.16 -47.06 27.30
CA CYS A 12 15.08 -45.94 28.22
C CYS A 12 13.83 -45.14 27.86
N LEU A 13 12.80 -45.27 28.69
CA LEU A 13 11.76 -44.26 28.86
C LEU A 13 12.45 -42.96 29.30
N LEU A 14 12.81 -42.12 28.34
CA LEU A 14 13.07 -40.71 28.57
C LEU A 14 11.76 -39.97 28.31
N SER A 15 11.04 -39.72 29.39
CA SER A 15 10.12 -38.61 29.51
C SER A 15 10.90 -37.31 29.24
N ALA A 16 10.87 -36.83 28.01
CA ALA A 16 11.15 -35.43 27.75
C ALA A 16 9.86 -34.68 28.11
N ALA A 17 9.82 -34.15 29.33
CA ALA A 17 8.93 -33.04 29.66
C ALA A 17 9.35 -31.87 28.75
N VAL A 18 8.65 -31.70 27.64
CA VAL A 18 8.71 -30.47 26.86
C VAL A 18 7.91 -29.45 27.69
N SER A 19 8.61 -28.44 28.20
CA SER A 19 7.97 -27.32 28.87
C SER A 19 6.98 -26.64 27.93
N ALA A 20 5.80 -26.30 28.43
CA ALA A 20 4.68 -25.65 27.75
C ALA A 20 4.95 -24.23 27.20
N ALA A 21 6.18 -23.91 26.77
CA ALA A 21 6.65 -22.59 26.37
C ALA A 21 7.20 -22.52 24.92
N ASP A 22 7.08 -23.58 24.11
CA ASP A 22 7.80 -23.74 22.81
C ASP A 22 6.88 -24.05 21.61
N GLU A 23 5.60 -23.68 21.65
CA GLU A 23 4.59 -24.25 20.72
C GLU A 23 4.31 -23.46 19.45
N GLY A 24 5.07 -22.40 19.15
CA GLY A 24 5.06 -21.56 17.94
C GLY A 24 3.75 -21.39 17.13
N THR A 25 3.22 -20.17 17.02
CA THR A 25 1.97 -19.91 16.26
C THR A 25 2.16 -19.01 15.04
N ARG A 26 3.39 -18.59 14.73
CA ARG A 26 3.68 -17.78 13.55
C ARG A 26 4.28 -18.65 12.46
N LEU A 27 3.66 -18.72 11.29
CA LEU A 27 4.22 -19.42 10.15
C LEU A 27 5.58 -18.80 9.75
N ASP A 28 6.63 -19.63 9.68
CA ASP A 28 7.90 -19.27 9.06
C ASP A 28 7.74 -19.32 7.54
N LEU A 29 7.65 -18.17 6.88
CA LEU A 29 7.49 -18.12 5.42
C LEU A 29 8.67 -18.74 4.66
N ALA A 30 9.87 -18.80 5.23
CA ALA A 30 11.01 -19.48 4.62
C ALA A 30 10.90 -21.01 4.67
N SER A 31 9.93 -21.54 5.43
CA SER A 31 9.60 -22.97 5.48
C SER A 31 8.57 -23.41 4.43
N VAL A 32 7.91 -22.45 3.76
CA VAL A 32 6.94 -22.73 2.71
C VAL A 32 7.67 -23.31 1.49
N PRO A 33 7.20 -24.44 0.90
CA PRO A 33 7.80 -24.98 -0.32
C PRO A 33 7.85 -23.95 -1.46
N GLU A 34 8.93 -23.98 -2.25
CA GLU A 34 9.21 -22.98 -3.30
C GLU A 34 8.11 -22.87 -4.37
N ASP A 35 7.37 -23.94 -4.61
CA ASP A 35 6.27 -24.00 -5.57
C ASP A 35 4.88 -23.69 -4.97
N TRP A 36 4.80 -23.31 -3.69
CA TRP A 36 3.56 -22.96 -3.01
C TRP A 36 3.39 -21.45 -2.92
N ILE A 37 2.16 -20.98 -3.12
CA ILE A 37 1.80 -19.56 -3.03
C ILE A 37 0.80 -19.40 -1.90
N LEU A 38 1.09 -18.53 -0.92
CA LEU A 38 0.12 -18.14 0.10
C LEU A 38 -0.95 -17.24 -0.53
N LEU A 39 -2.18 -17.75 -0.65
CA LEU A 39 -3.32 -17.06 -1.25
C LEU A 39 -4.12 -16.25 -0.22
N GLY A 40 -4.00 -16.57 1.07
CA GLY A 40 -4.67 -15.83 2.13
C GLY A 40 -4.27 -16.30 3.53
N GLU A 41 -4.31 -15.36 4.47
CA GLU A 41 -4.16 -15.62 5.91
C GLU A 41 -5.35 -14.99 6.64
N TYR A 42 -5.81 -15.68 7.69
CA TYR A 42 -6.79 -15.15 8.62
C TYR A 42 -6.32 -15.45 10.04
N ALA A 43 -6.40 -14.48 10.94
CA ALA A 43 -6.19 -14.66 12.36
C ALA A 43 -7.45 -14.22 13.11
N ALA A 44 -7.98 -15.09 13.95
CA ALA A 44 -9.21 -14.81 14.69
C ALA A 44 -9.01 -13.71 15.73
N GLY A 45 -9.90 -12.72 15.73
CA GLY A 45 -10.01 -11.73 16.81
C GLY A 45 -10.72 -12.30 18.04
N ALA A 46 -10.76 -11.53 19.14
CA ALA A 46 -11.31 -11.99 20.42
C ALA A 46 -12.77 -12.51 20.33
N GLY A 47 -13.62 -11.85 19.53
CA GLY A 47 -15.01 -12.29 19.32
C GLY A 47 -15.09 -13.62 18.58
N ASP A 48 -14.27 -13.80 17.54
CA ASP A 48 -14.23 -15.05 16.78
C ASP A 48 -13.65 -16.19 17.62
N LEU A 49 -12.60 -15.94 18.41
CA LEU A 49 -12.04 -16.93 19.35
C LEU A 49 -13.10 -17.46 20.31
N GLN A 50 -13.99 -16.61 20.82
CA GLN A 50 -15.11 -17.05 21.66
C GLN A 50 -16.08 -17.95 20.89
N VAL A 51 -16.51 -17.54 19.70
CA VAL A 51 -17.42 -18.33 18.86
C VAL A 51 -16.82 -19.69 18.50
N PHE A 52 -15.53 -19.73 18.14
CA PHE A 52 -14.84 -20.97 17.82
C PHE A 52 -14.62 -21.84 19.06
N SER A 53 -14.38 -21.24 20.22
CA SER A 53 -14.27 -21.98 21.48
C SER A 53 -15.57 -22.73 21.80
N GLU A 54 -16.71 -22.03 21.66
CA GLU A 54 -18.04 -22.63 21.87
C GLU A 54 -18.33 -23.75 20.87
N ARG A 55 -17.95 -23.56 19.58
CA ARG A 55 -18.18 -24.55 18.53
C ARG A 55 -17.31 -25.79 18.66
N LEU A 56 -16.03 -25.61 19.02
CA LEU A 56 -15.06 -26.70 19.12
C LEU A 56 -15.07 -27.39 20.49
N GLY A 57 -15.78 -26.83 21.47
CA GLY A 57 -15.88 -27.40 22.82
C GLY A 57 -14.58 -27.30 23.62
N VAL A 58 -13.70 -26.37 23.26
CA VAL A 58 -12.39 -26.13 23.88
C VAL A 58 -12.14 -24.63 24.00
N THR A 59 -11.29 -24.21 24.92
CA THR A 59 -10.88 -22.81 25.00
C THR A 59 -9.80 -22.52 23.96
N VAL A 60 -10.14 -21.75 22.92
CA VAL A 60 -9.23 -21.38 21.83
C VAL A 60 -8.53 -20.06 22.17
N VAL A 61 -7.20 -20.11 22.22
CA VAL A 61 -6.33 -18.97 22.53
C VAL A 61 -5.80 -18.32 21.26
N VAL A 62 -5.48 -19.12 20.24
CA VAL A 62 -5.07 -18.65 18.92
C VAL A 62 -5.79 -19.49 17.88
N LEU A 63 -6.31 -18.83 16.85
CA LEU A 63 -6.80 -19.50 15.65
C LEU A 63 -6.27 -18.74 14.43
N LYS A 64 -5.53 -19.45 13.57
CA LYS A 64 -5.03 -18.91 12.30
C LYS A 64 -5.31 -19.87 11.17
N ASN A 65 -5.74 -19.34 10.03
CA ASN A 65 -5.97 -20.11 8.82
C ASN A 65 -5.04 -19.60 7.73
N TYR A 66 -4.34 -20.52 7.08
CA TYR A 66 -3.49 -20.24 5.93
C TYR A 66 -4.04 -20.97 4.72
N LEU A 67 -4.23 -20.27 3.60
CA LEU A 67 -4.65 -20.86 2.34
C LEU A 67 -3.50 -20.82 1.34
N PHE A 68 -3.09 -21.98 0.84
CA PHE A 68 -2.04 -22.12 -0.17
C PHE A 68 -2.60 -22.62 -1.49
N GLY A 69 -2.12 -22.03 -2.58
CA GLY A 69 -2.20 -22.58 -3.93
C GLY A 69 -0.91 -23.33 -4.26
N THR A 70 -1.04 -24.53 -4.78
CA THR A 70 0.10 -25.39 -5.19
C THR A 70 -0.10 -25.84 -6.65
N PRO A 71 0.91 -26.40 -7.33
CA PRO A 71 0.77 -26.84 -8.71
C PRO A 71 -0.28 -27.95 -8.90
N THR A 72 -0.58 -28.71 -7.84
CA THR A 72 -1.51 -29.83 -7.91
C THR A 72 -2.85 -29.55 -7.24
N GLY A 73 -3.01 -28.49 -6.44
CA GLY A 73 -4.28 -28.15 -5.79
C GLY A 73 -4.13 -27.16 -4.63
N GLY A 74 -5.23 -26.95 -3.90
CA GLY A 74 -5.24 -26.09 -2.71
C GLY A 74 -4.93 -26.85 -1.41
N VAL A 75 -4.32 -26.15 -0.46
CA VAL A 75 -4.12 -26.63 0.93
C VAL A 75 -4.53 -25.53 1.89
N GLN A 76 -5.48 -25.83 2.77
CA GLN A 76 -5.80 -24.96 3.90
C GLN A 76 -5.19 -25.55 5.18
N VAL A 77 -4.54 -24.71 5.97
CA VAL A 77 -3.95 -25.05 7.26
C VAL A 77 -4.64 -24.24 8.34
N ASN A 78 -5.45 -24.91 9.16
CA ASN A 78 -6.09 -24.32 10.34
C ASN A 78 -5.24 -24.65 11.56
N LEU A 79 -4.60 -23.63 12.13
CA LEU A 79 -3.81 -23.70 13.34
C LEU A 79 -4.67 -23.24 14.51
N VAL A 80 -4.81 -24.10 15.52
CA VAL A 80 -5.53 -23.82 16.76
C VAL A 80 -4.58 -24.02 17.94
N LEU A 81 -4.45 -23.04 18.80
CA LEU A 81 -3.79 -23.17 20.10
C LEU A 81 -4.85 -23.16 21.19
N THR A 82 -4.91 -24.20 22.02
CA THR A 82 -5.86 -24.28 23.13
C THR A 82 -5.27 -23.75 24.44
N GLU A 83 -6.11 -23.52 25.45
CA GLU A 83 -5.65 -23.11 26.78
C GLU A 83 -4.82 -24.21 27.45
N THR A 84 -5.24 -25.48 27.30
CA THR A 84 -4.57 -26.62 27.92
C THR A 84 -4.21 -27.74 26.93
N GLU A 85 -3.22 -28.57 27.26
CA GLU A 85 -2.85 -29.72 26.41
C GLU A 85 -3.98 -30.77 26.36
N ALA A 86 -4.77 -30.89 27.43
CA ALA A 86 -5.91 -31.79 27.48
C ALA A 86 -6.99 -31.37 26.47
N GLU A 87 -7.24 -30.07 26.33
CA GLU A 87 -8.13 -29.53 25.30
C GLU A 87 -7.57 -29.74 23.90
N ALA A 88 -6.26 -29.57 23.69
CA ALA A 88 -5.65 -29.87 22.40
C ALA A 88 -5.77 -31.36 22.03
N GLN A 89 -5.65 -32.26 23.01
CA GLN A 89 -5.89 -33.67 22.78
C GLN A 89 -7.35 -33.93 22.40
N ALA A 90 -8.31 -33.33 23.11
CA ALA A 90 -9.73 -33.46 22.78
C ALA A 90 -10.05 -32.92 21.38
N LEU A 91 -9.42 -31.80 20.99
CA LEU A 91 -9.56 -31.20 19.67
C LEU A 91 -8.91 -32.05 18.56
N GLU A 92 -7.73 -32.63 18.82
CA GLU A 92 -7.10 -33.60 17.91
C GLU A 92 -8.02 -34.82 17.70
N GLU A 93 -8.58 -35.38 18.78
CA GLU A 93 -9.52 -36.50 18.70
C GLU A 93 -10.79 -36.14 17.90
N LEU A 94 -11.30 -34.92 18.07
CA LEU A 94 -12.41 -34.39 17.29
C LEU A 94 -12.07 -34.33 15.79
N PHE A 95 -10.94 -33.74 15.42
CA PHE A 95 -10.51 -33.64 14.02
C PHE A 95 -10.21 -34.99 13.40
N LEU A 96 -9.62 -35.94 14.13
CA LEU A 96 -9.44 -37.32 13.68
C LEU A 96 -10.77 -38.06 13.45
N GLY A 97 -11.88 -37.55 13.99
CA GLY A 97 -13.22 -38.04 13.68
C GLY A 97 -13.71 -37.67 12.27
N PHE A 98 -13.16 -36.60 11.69
CA PHE A 98 -13.55 -36.08 10.36
C PHE A 98 -12.45 -36.24 9.30
N HIS A 99 -11.19 -36.35 9.73
CA HIS A 99 -10.01 -36.34 8.88
C HIS A 99 -9.09 -37.53 9.13
N PRO A 100 -8.36 -38.01 8.11
CA PRO A 100 -7.36 -39.04 8.30
C PRO A 100 -6.13 -38.50 9.08
N PRO A 101 -5.31 -39.36 9.72
CA PRO A 101 -4.22 -38.93 10.60
C PRO A 101 -3.14 -38.06 9.95
N GLU A 102 -2.94 -38.17 8.64
CA GLU A 102 -2.03 -37.32 7.87
C GLU A 102 -2.50 -35.85 7.79
N MET A 103 -3.80 -35.60 7.96
CA MET A 103 -4.40 -34.27 7.91
C MET A 103 -4.51 -33.61 9.28
N VAL A 104 -4.15 -34.31 10.35
CA VAL A 104 -4.21 -33.77 11.71
C VAL A 104 -2.81 -33.83 12.33
N GLY A 105 -2.38 -32.74 12.96
CA GLY A 105 -1.13 -32.67 13.69
C GLY A 105 -1.33 -32.05 15.06
N ARG A 106 -0.63 -32.56 16.08
CA ARG A 106 -0.60 -31.92 17.40
C ARG A 106 0.83 -31.79 17.93
N SER A 107 1.10 -30.68 18.58
CA SER A 107 2.33 -30.41 19.31
C SER A 107 1.99 -29.61 20.56
N GLY A 108 2.03 -30.25 21.73
CA GLY A 108 1.56 -29.67 22.98
C GLY A 108 0.09 -29.24 22.88
N ARG A 109 -0.18 -27.94 23.12
CA ARG A 109 -1.49 -27.28 23.00
C ARG A 109 -1.87 -26.86 21.58
N ARG A 110 -0.95 -26.97 20.61
CA ARG A 110 -1.19 -26.60 19.22
C ARG A 110 -1.73 -27.79 18.44
N VAL A 111 -2.86 -27.61 17.77
CA VAL A 111 -3.47 -28.55 16.83
C VAL A 111 -3.47 -27.90 15.43
N LEU A 112 -3.09 -28.67 14.43
CA LEU A 112 -3.18 -28.32 13.01
C LEU A 112 -4.20 -29.24 12.35
N GLU A 113 -5.15 -28.63 11.65
CA GLU A 113 -6.06 -29.31 10.71
C GLU A 113 -5.68 -28.88 9.29
N LEU A 114 -5.39 -29.87 8.44
CA LEU A 114 -4.98 -29.69 7.06
C LEU A 114 -6.12 -30.13 6.15
N VAL A 115 -6.75 -29.17 5.46
CA VAL A 115 -7.88 -29.43 4.56
C VAL A 115 -7.39 -29.35 3.11
N THR A 116 -7.44 -30.48 2.42
CA THR A 116 -7.06 -30.59 1.01
C THR A 116 -7.69 -31.83 0.37
N GLU A 117 -7.93 -31.78 -0.94
CA GLU A 117 -8.36 -32.94 -1.73
C GLU A 117 -7.19 -33.91 -2.03
N GLN A 118 -5.94 -33.52 -1.74
CA GLN A 118 -4.75 -34.32 -2.03
C GLN A 118 -3.95 -34.67 -0.75
N PRO A 119 -4.08 -35.90 -0.22
CA PRO A 119 -3.39 -36.32 1.00
C PRO A 119 -1.86 -36.14 0.98
N ALA A 120 -1.22 -36.23 -0.20
CA ALA A 120 0.21 -36.00 -0.35
C ALA A 120 0.62 -34.56 0.01
N LEU A 121 -0.24 -33.57 -0.27
CA LEU A 121 0.00 -32.18 0.10
C LEU A 121 -0.09 -31.97 1.61
N ALA A 122 -1.01 -32.67 2.31
CA ALA A 122 -1.09 -32.62 3.77
C ALA A 122 0.19 -33.18 4.42
N ALA A 123 0.71 -34.30 3.92
CA ALA A 123 1.96 -34.87 4.40
C ALA A 123 3.16 -33.93 4.15
N LEU A 124 3.19 -33.23 3.02
CA LEU A 124 4.21 -32.23 2.72
C LEU A 124 4.08 -31.01 3.63
N ALA A 125 2.87 -30.45 3.80
CA ALA A 125 2.63 -29.33 4.72
C ALA A 125 3.12 -29.65 6.13
N LYS A 126 2.82 -30.85 6.64
CA LYS A 126 3.20 -31.29 8.00
C LYS A 126 4.71 -31.41 8.20
N THR A 127 5.46 -31.65 7.13
CA THR A 127 6.92 -31.81 7.19
C THR A 127 7.69 -30.54 6.83
N ALA A 128 7.15 -29.73 5.91
CA ALA A 128 7.79 -28.51 5.43
C ALA A 128 7.48 -27.31 6.33
N LEU A 129 6.21 -27.09 6.68
CA LEU A 129 5.78 -25.87 7.37
C LEU A 129 6.30 -25.87 8.82
N ARG A 130 6.99 -24.79 9.16
CA ARG A 130 7.49 -24.50 10.50
C ARG A 130 6.73 -23.33 11.08
N PHE A 131 6.49 -23.41 12.38
CA PHE A 131 5.82 -22.36 13.12
C PHE A 131 6.71 -21.93 14.28
N ASP A 132 7.16 -20.69 14.23
CA ASP A 132 7.99 -20.06 15.23
C ASP A 132 7.17 -19.53 16.39
N LEU A 133 7.84 -19.36 17.53
CA LEU A 133 7.32 -18.56 18.62
C LEU A 133 6.94 -17.17 18.10
N GLU A 134 5.80 -16.68 18.58
CA GLU A 134 5.45 -15.27 18.49
C GLU A 134 6.62 -14.49 19.12
N GLY A 135 7.35 -13.75 18.29
CA GLY A 135 8.43 -12.89 18.77
C GLY A 135 7.83 -11.79 19.63
N THR A 136 7.90 -11.96 20.95
CA THR A 136 8.36 -10.98 21.95
C THR A 136 7.97 -11.46 23.33
N SER A 137 8.88 -11.33 24.29
CA SER A 137 8.62 -11.67 25.67
C SER A 137 7.46 -10.80 26.20
N GLY A 138 6.67 -11.27 27.17
CA GLY A 138 5.58 -10.46 27.75
C GLY A 138 6.03 -9.11 28.33
N ALA A 139 7.33 -8.92 28.56
CA ALA A 139 7.94 -7.64 28.92
C ALA A 139 7.92 -6.63 27.76
N ASP A 140 8.21 -7.05 26.53
CA ASP A 140 8.27 -6.16 25.37
C ASP A 140 6.86 -5.69 24.95
N GLN A 141 5.83 -6.53 25.15
CA GLN A 141 4.43 -6.14 24.94
C GLN A 141 3.93 -5.10 25.95
N ALA A 142 4.38 -5.18 27.20
CA ALA A 142 4.06 -4.18 28.20
C ALA A 142 4.73 -2.84 27.89
N VAL A 143 6.00 -2.86 27.47
CA VAL A 143 6.75 -1.67 27.02
C VAL A 143 6.07 -1.04 25.80
N LEU A 144 5.75 -1.83 24.77
CA LEU A 144 5.04 -1.36 23.58
C LEU A 144 3.70 -0.72 23.92
N ARG A 145 2.91 -1.35 24.79
CA ARG A 145 1.61 -0.83 25.22
C ARG A 145 1.74 0.47 25.99
N GLU A 146 2.68 0.57 26.93
CA GLU A 146 2.92 1.81 27.69
C GLU A 146 3.40 2.94 26.78
N TYR A 147 4.29 2.65 25.81
CA TYR A 147 4.70 3.62 24.80
C TYR A 147 3.51 4.11 23.97
N LEU A 148 2.73 3.20 23.38
CA LEU A 148 1.58 3.59 22.54
C LEU A 148 0.52 4.35 23.34
N LYS A 149 0.28 4.05 24.61
CA LYS A 149 -0.62 4.86 25.46
C LYS A 149 -0.13 6.31 25.62
N ALA A 150 1.18 6.52 25.66
CA ALA A 150 1.78 7.84 25.84
C ALA A 150 1.84 8.65 24.52
N TRP A 151 2.00 7.95 23.39
CA TRP A 151 2.29 8.54 22.08
C TRP A 151 1.25 8.17 21.01
N SER A 152 0.00 7.97 21.43
CA SER A 152 -1.12 7.86 20.49
C SER A 152 -2.32 8.66 20.95
N TRP A 153 -3.11 9.09 19.97
CA TRP A 153 -4.23 10.00 20.17
C TRP A 153 -5.42 9.55 19.33
N SER A 154 -6.60 9.57 19.94
CA SER A 154 -7.84 9.29 19.22
C SER A 154 -8.19 10.45 18.30
N VAL A 155 -8.57 10.14 17.06
CA VAL A 155 -8.96 11.10 16.03
C VAL A 155 -10.45 10.91 15.79
N ALA A 156 -11.28 11.68 16.52
CA ALA A 156 -12.73 11.60 16.41
C ALA A 156 -13.26 12.29 15.13
N ARG A 157 -12.58 13.35 14.71
CA ARG A 157 -12.79 14.03 13.42
C ARG A 157 -11.46 14.15 12.71
N TRP A 158 -11.45 14.08 11.39
CA TRP A 158 -10.20 14.12 10.62
C TRP A 158 -9.43 15.43 10.80
N GLU A 159 -10.12 16.54 11.06
CA GLU A 159 -9.51 17.84 11.33
C GLU A 159 -8.74 17.87 12.67
N ASP A 160 -9.08 17.00 13.62
CA ASP A 160 -8.40 16.91 14.93
C ASP A 160 -6.94 16.43 14.76
N ILE A 161 -6.59 15.82 13.62
CA ILE A 161 -5.22 15.38 13.33
C ILE A 161 -4.22 16.54 13.31
N ALA A 162 -4.68 17.75 12.97
CA ALA A 162 -3.88 18.97 12.94
C ALA A 162 -3.24 19.27 14.30
N GLU A 163 -3.97 19.04 15.40
CA GLU A 163 -3.49 19.30 16.76
C GLU A 163 -2.27 18.45 17.12
N TYR A 164 -2.18 17.25 16.55
CA TYR A 164 -1.10 16.31 16.83
C TYR A 164 0.08 16.45 15.88
N LEU A 165 -0.15 16.99 14.67
CA LEU A 165 0.89 17.15 13.64
C LEU A 165 1.48 18.56 13.55
N ASP A 166 0.94 19.55 14.27
CA ASP A 166 1.46 20.94 14.28
C ASP A 166 2.96 21.00 14.65
N GLY A 167 3.39 20.17 15.60
CA GLY A 167 4.79 20.06 16.00
C GLY A 167 5.74 19.61 14.90
N GLU A 168 5.24 18.88 13.90
CA GLU A 168 6.05 18.34 12.80
C GLU A 168 6.29 19.38 11.69
N LEU A 169 5.51 20.46 11.66
CA LEU A 169 5.56 21.44 10.58
C LEU A 169 6.92 22.11 10.46
N ALA A 170 7.67 22.25 11.56
CA ALA A 170 8.98 22.90 11.54
C ALA A 170 10.09 21.98 11.01
N ASP A 171 9.95 20.67 11.20
CA ASP A 171 11.02 19.71 10.99
C ASP A 171 10.98 19.09 9.59
N TYR A 172 9.80 19.06 8.95
CA TYR A 172 9.60 18.42 7.66
C TYR A 172 9.22 19.38 6.53
N ARG A 173 9.64 18.99 5.32
CA ARG A 173 9.32 19.67 4.06
C ARG A 173 8.42 18.83 3.15
N VAL A 174 8.55 17.51 3.18
CA VAL A 174 7.79 16.60 2.33
C VAL A 174 6.93 15.72 3.23
N PHE A 175 5.61 15.87 3.15
CA PHE A 175 4.65 15.12 3.95
C PHE A 175 3.97 14.06 3.07
N LEU A 176 4.19 12.78 3.37
CA LEU A 176 3.65 11.66 2.60
C LEU A 176 2.77 10.77 3.49
N VAL A 177 1.58 10.45 2.98
CA VAL A 177 0.62 9.59 3.66
C VAL A 177 0.29 8.39 2.78
N GLY A 178 0.53 7.18 3.28
CA GLY A 178 0.36 5.93 2.56
C GLY A 178 -0.96 5.26 2.89
N GLU A 179 -1.84 5.09 1.91
CA GLU A 179 -3.16 4.50 2.08
C GLU A 179 -3.33 3.17 1.32
N THR A 180 -4.43 2.46 1.60
CA THR A 180 -4.88 1.37 0.75
C THR A 180 -6.11 1.84 0.00
N HIS A 181 -6.04 1.86 -1.34
CA HIS A 181 -7.08 2.40 -2.20
C HIS A 181 -8.48 1.84 -1.94
N GLY A 182 -9.46 2.69 -2.24
CA GLY A 182 -10.88 2.33 -2.29
C GLY A 182 -11.61 2.41 -0.94
N ALA A 183 -11.02 3.00 0.09
CA ALA A 183 -11.73 3.32 1.33
C ALA A 183 -12.20 4.78 1.34
N ALA A 184 -13.48 5.00 1.63
CA ALA A 184 -14.12 6.32 1.57
C ALA A 184 -13.47 7.36 2.51
N CYS A 185 -12.92 6.91 3.63
CA CYS A 185 -12.24 7.78 4.59
C CYS A 185 -10.95 8.39 4.04
N ASN A 186 -10.32 7.77 3.02
CA ASN A 186 -9.00 8.21 2.54
C ASN A 186 -9.08 9.62 1.94
N GLN A 187 -10.08 9.91 1.11
CA GLN A 187 -10.28 11.26 0.54
C GLN A 187 -10.78 12.28 1.58
N GLN A 188 -11.49 11.83 2.62
CA GLN A 188 -11.90 12.70 3.73
C GLN A 188 -10.69 13.14 4.54
N LEU A 189 -9.80 12.20 4.87
CA LEU A 189 -8.54 12.45 5.55
C LEU A 189 -7.61 13.34 4.69
N GLU A 190 -7.47 13.03 3.41
CA GLU A 190 -6.66 13.82 2.47
C GLU A 190 -7.11 15.29 2.42
N SER A 191 -8.43 15.52 2.36
CA SER A 191 -8.99 16.87 2.38
C SER A 191 -8.62 17.62 3.67
N ALA A 192 -8.73 16.96 4.82
CA ALA A 192 -8.43 17.56 6.12
C ALA A 192 -6.93 17.86 6.28
N LEU A 193 -6.07 16.92 5.89
CA LEU A 193 -4.61 17.09 5.90
C LEU A 193 -4.16 18.19 4.94
N LEU A 194 -4.67 18.20 3.71
CA LEU A 194 -4.34 19.22 2.72
C LEU A 194 -4.70 20.61 3.24
N GLU A 195 -5.91 20.79 3.75
CA GLU A 195 -6.34 22.08 4.29
C GLU A 195 -5.44 22.53 5.45
N PHE A 196 -5.15 21.64 6.40
CA PHE A 196 -4.23 21.92 7.51
C PHE A 196 -2.82 22.31 7.01
N LEU A 197 -2.23 21.50 6.15
CA LEU A 197 -0.87 21.68 5.67
C LEU A 197 -0.72 22.92 4.79
N VAL A 198 -1.73 23.27 4.00
CA VAL A 198 -1.73 24.50 3.18
C VAL A 198 -1.94 25.73 4.04
N ARG A 199 -2.92 25.73 4.94
CA ARG A 199 -3.26 26.92 5.75
C ARG A 199 -2.26 27.19 6.87
N GLN A 200 -1.71 26.15 7.48
CA GLN A 200 -0.85 26.25 8.68
C GLN A 200 0.57 25.76 8.40
N GLY A 201 0.71 24.67 7.64
CA GLY A 201 2.00 24.03 7.34
C GLY A 201 2.87 24.76 6.32
N GLY A 202 2.32 25.70 5.56
CA GLY A 202 3.03 26.41 4.48
C GLY A 202 3.27 25.55 3.24
N VAL A 203 2.57 24.42 3.10
CA VAL A 203 2.57 23.60 1.90
C VAL A 203 1.98 24.39 0.74
N GLN A 204 2.68 24.39 -0.38
CA GLN A 204 2.29 25.07 -1.62
C GLN A 204 2.34 24.12 -2.82
N ASN A 205 2.70 22.85 -2.61
CA ASN A 205 2.87 21.87 -3.67
C ASN A 205 2.17 20.56 -3.28
N LEU A 206 1.24 20.12 -4.11
CA LEU A 206 0.55 18.85 -3.97
C LEU A 206 1.18 17.84 -4.93
N LEU A 207 1.85 16.83 -4.37
CA LEU A 207 2.40 15.68 -5.09
C LEU A 207 1.29 14.65 -5.26
N LEU A 208 1.01 14.29 -6.51
CA LEU A 208 -0.13 13.44 -6.88
C LEU A 208 0.33 12.15 -7.53
N GLU A 209 -0.23 11.02 -7.07
CA GLU A 209 -0.15 9.71 -7.74
C GLU A 209 -1.04 9.66 -8.98
N LEU A 210 -0.83 10.64 -9.86
CA LEU A 210 -1.57 10.85 -11.10
C LEU A 210 -0.57 11.26 -12.18
N SER A 211 -0.92 10.96 -13.42
CA SER A 211 -0.07 11.29 -14.55
C SER A 211 -0.04 12.81 -14.82
N PRO A 212 1.06 13.35 -15.39
CA PRO A 212 1.18 14.77 -15.68
C PRO A 212 0.01 15.36 -16.46
N SER A 213 -0.50 14.66 -17.47
CA SER A 213 -1.62 15.16 -18.27
C SER A 213 -2.95 15.21 -17.51
N LEU A 214 -3.23 14.23 -16.66
CA LEU A 214 -4.40 14.23 -15.79
C LEU A 214 -4.33 15.40 -14.79
N VAL A 215 -3.17 15.61 -14.19
CA VAL A 215 -2.92 16.77 -13.31
C VAL A 215 -3.03 18.09 -14.06
N GLY A 216 -2.61 18.14 -15.31
CA GLY A 216 -2.77 19.31 -16.17
C GLY A 216 -4.24 19.73 -16.35
N PHE A 217 -5.13 18.77 -16.59
CA PHE A 217 -6.58 19.05 -16.64
C PHE A 217 -7.14 19.49 -15.29
N LEU A 218 -6.71 18.85 -14.19
CA LEU A 218 -7.14 19.22 -12.85
C LEU A 218 -6.67 20.63 -12.47
N ARG A 219 -5.48 21.04 -12.90
CA ARG A 219 -4.98 22.42 -12.73
C ARG A 219 -5.90 23.42 -13.43
N GLU A 220 -6.29 23.16 -14.68
CA GLU A 220 -7.24 24.00 -15.40
C GLU A 220 -8.61 24.05 -14.70
N TYR A 221 -9.07 22.93 -14.13
CA TYR A 221 -10.28 22.92 -13.30
C TYR A 221 -10.12 23.79 -12.04
N LEU A 222 -9.01 23.72 -11.30
CA LEU A 222 -8.81 24.55 -10.12
C LEU A 222 -8.85 26.05 -10.45
N GLU A 223 -8.25 26.44 -11.58
CA GLU A 223 -8.22 27.82 -12.06
C GLU A 223 -9.60 28.33 -12.49
N THR A 224 -10.39 27.49 -13.18
CA THR A 224 -11.62 27.92 -13.85
C THR A 224 -12.90 27.61 -13.09
N GLY A 225 -12.90 26.57 -12.25
CA GLY A 225 -14.10 26.00 -11.65
C GLY A 225 -15.06 25.36 -12.67
N ASP A 226 -14.59 25.03 -13.89
CA ASP A 226 -15.44 24.46 -14.93
C ASP A 226 -15.86 23.02 -14.59
N GLN A 227 -17.09 22.87 -14.12
CA GLN A 227 -17.65 21.58 -13.72
C GLN A 227 -17.72 20.58 -14.89
N ALA A 228 -17.93 21.05 -16.12
CA ALA A 228 -17.97 20.17 -17.29
C ALA A 228 -16.58 19.59 -17.60
N LEU A 229 -15.52 20.36 -17.33
CA LEU A 229 -14.15 19.86 -17.42
C LEU A 229 -13.87 18.79 -16.37
N LEU A 230 -14.29 19.01 -15.11
CA LEU A 230 -14.13 18.00 -14.06
C LEU A 230 -14.90 16.71 -14.38
N ASP A 231 -16.13 16.82 -14.89
CA ASP A 231 -16.94 15.67 -15.32
C ASP A 231 -16.25 14.91 -16.46
N GLN A 232 -15.67 15.63 -17.42
CA GLN A 232 -14.89 15.04 -18.51
C GLN A 232 -13.66 14.31 -17.97
N VAL A 233 -12.90 14.91 -17.06
CA VAL A 233 -11.72 14.29 -16.43
C VAL A 233 -12.11 12.99 -15.74
N PHE A 234 -13.15 13.01 -14.90
CA PHE A 234 -13.62 11.81 -14.20
C PHE A 234 -14.12 10.75 -15.17
N SER A 235 -14.78 11.14 -16.27
CA SER A 235 -15.22 10.18 -17.30
C SER A 235 -14.06 9.43 -17.95
N LEU A 236 -12.89 10.06 -18.11
CA LEU A 236 -11.70 9.43 -18.73
C LEU A 236 -11.03 8.39 -17.82
N VAL A 237 -11.19 8.53 -16.51
CA VAL A 237 -10.59 7.63 -15.50
C VAL A 237 -11.61 6.64 -14.91
N LYS A 238 -12.76 6.48 -15.56
CA LYS A 238 -13.77 5.48 -15.20
C LYS A 238 -13.15 4.08 -15.16
N GLY A 239 -13.48 3.32 -14.11
CA GLY A 239 -12.93 1.98 -13.87
C GLY A 239 -11.56 1.98 -13.19
N THR A 240 -11.21 3.07 -12.52
CA THR A 240 -10.03 3.18 -11.64
C THR A 240 -10.48 3.58 -10.23
N TYR A 241 -9.59 3.45 -9.24
CA TYR A 241 -9.83 3.92 -7.86
C TYR A 241 -10.10 5.43 -7.76
N PHE A 242 -9.75 6.21 -8.78
CA PHE A 242 -10.01 7.64 -8.82
C PHE A 242 -11.47 7.98 -9.13
N PHE A 243 -12.22 7.07 -9.77
CA PHE A 243 -13.60 7.29 -10.20
C PHE A 243 -14.61 7.01 -9.06
N THR A 244 -14.56 7.83 -8.01
CA THR A 244 -15.44 7.70 -6.84
C THR A 244 -16.08 9.04 -6.47
N GLU A 245 -17.22 8.98 -5.77
CA GLU A 245 -17.90 10.17 -5.25
C GLU A 245 -16.98 10.95 -4.29
N GLU A 246 -16.20 10.25 -3.46
CA GLU A 246 -15.32 10.89 -2.48
C GLU A 246 -14.15 11.62 -3.16
N ASN A 247 -13.58 11.08 -4.24
CA ASN A 247 -12.56 11.78 -5.02
C ASN A 247 -13.13 12.99 -5.74
N TYR A 248 -14.32 12.86 -6.31
CA TYR A 248 -14.98 13.97 -7.00
C TYR A 248 -15.25 15.14 -6.04
N VAL A 249 -15.79 14.84 -4.86
CA VAL A 249 -16.01 15.83 -3.79
C VAL A 249 -14.67 16.38 -3.26
N HIS A 250 -13.63 15.55 -3.14
CA HIS A 250 -12.30 16.01 -2.77
C HIS A 250 -11.80 17.09 -3.72
N TRP A 251 -11.88 16.88 -5.04
CA TRP A 251 -11.44 17.89 -6.01
C TRP A 251 -12.26 19.18 -5.98
N GLN A 252 -13.55 19.12 -5.67
CA GLN A 252 -14.36 20.31 -5.40
C GLN A 252 -13.84 21.07 -4.18
N LYS A 253 -13.48 20.37 -3.10
CA LYS A 253 -12.86 20.99 -1.91
C LYS A 253 -11.47 21.56 -2.20
N VAL A 254 -10.67 20.89 -3.05
CA VAL A 254 -9.36 21.42 -3.50
C VAL A 254 -9.56 22.73 -4.27
N HIS A 255 -10.57 22.80 -5.14
CA HIS A 255 -10.94 24.05 -5.82
C HIS A 255 -11.35 25.15 -4.83
N ASP A 256 -12.23 24.84 -3.87
CA ASP A 256 -12.63 25.79 -2.83
C ASP A 256 -11.43 26.30 -2.01
N LEU A 257 -10.51 25.39 -1.64
CA LEU A 257 -9.27 25.74 -0.94
C LEU A 257 -8.41 26.65 -1.80
N TYR A 258 -8.17 26.29 -3.06
CA TYR A 258 -7.38 27.05 -4.03
C TYR A 258 -7.90 28.49 -4.20
N GLN A 259 -9.21 28.65 -4.37
CA GLN A 259 -9.86 29.96 -4.51
C GLN A 259 -9.84 30.78 -3.21
N SER A 260 -9.73 30.12 -2.05
CA SER A 260 -9.67 30.78 -0.74
C SER A 260 -8.27 31.27 -0.36
N LEU A 261 -7.24 30.98 -1.15
CA LEU A 261 -5.87 31.36 -0.84
C LEU A 261 -5.67 32.89 -0.91
N PRO A 262 -4.91 33.50 0.03
CA PRO A 262 -4.58 34.92 -0.04
C PRO A 262 -3.82 35.27 -1.32
N GLU A 263 -3.93 36.53 -1.77
CA GLU A 263 -3.18 37.03 -2.92
C GLU A 263 -1.68 36.75 -2.79
N GLY A 264 -1.07 36.19 -3.84
CA GLY A 264 0.34 35.80 -3.86
C GLY A 264 0.66 34.44 -3.20
N LYS A 265 -0.35 33.73 -2.68
CA LYS A 265 -0.25 32.30 -2.34
C LYS A 265 -0.84 31.47 -3.46
N GLU A 266 -0.10 30.46 -3.90
CA GLU A 266 -0.51 29.53 -4.94
C GLU A 266 -0.34 28.09 -4.43
N LEU A 267 -1.27 27.22 -4.82
CA LEU A 267 -1.15 25.78 -4.62
C LEU A 267 -0.87 25.14 -5.98
N ARG A 268 0.35 24.66 -6.16
CA ARG A 268 0.81 23.98 -7.37
C ARG A 268 0.48 22.49 -7.30
N LEU A 269 -0.07 21.95 -8.39
CA LEU A 269 -0.27 20.51 -8.57
C LEU A 269 0.90 19.89 -9.35
N ILE A 270 1.43 18.77 -8.86
CA ILE A 270 2.59 18.06 -9.40
C ILE A 270 2.21 16.59 -9.60
N GLY A 271 2.00 16.19 -10.86
CA GLY A 271 1.73 14.80 -11.23
C GLY A 271 3.02 14.04 -11.43
N LEU A 272 3.20 12.93 -10.71
CA LEU A 272 4.42 12.13 -10.78
C LEU A 272 4.24 10.80 -11.50
N ASP A 273 3.03 10.25 -11.59
CA ASP A 273 2.85 8.92 -12.17
C ASP A 273 3.13 8.90 -13.68
N VAL A 274 3.29 7.70 -14.23
CA VAL A 274 3.38 7.49 -15.67
C VAL A 274 2.04 7.75 -16.35
N GLU A 275 2.06 8.05 -17.65
CA GLU A 275 0.81 8.09 -18.44
C GLU A 275 0.30 6.67 -18.72
N HIS A 276 -0.64 6.20 -17.90
CA HIS A 276 -1.30 4.90 -18.11
C HIS A 276 -2.28 4.90 -19.30
N GLN A 277 -2.75 6.08 -19.70
CA GLN A 277 -3.78 6.26 -20.71
C GLN A 277 -3.26 7.14 -21.87
N PRO A 278 -2.66 6.55 -22.92
CA PRO A 278 -2.04 7.32 -24.01
C PRO A 278 -2.97 8.34 -24.68
N LEU A 279 -4.25 7.98 -24.87
CA LEU A 279 -5.22 8.89 -25.49
C LEU A 279 -5.52 10.10 -24.60
N LEU A 280 -5.53 9.95 -23.28
CA LEU A 280 -5.68 11.07 -22.35
C LEU A 280 -4.50 12.02 -22.49
N ALA A 281 -3.27 11.50 -22.43
CA ALA A 281 -2.06 12.30 -22.60
C ALA A 281 -2.03 13.05 -23.93
N LEU A 282 -2.35 12.37 -25.04
CA LEU A 282 -2.44 13.00 -26.37
C LEU A 282 -3.55 14.05 -26.45
N SER A 283 -4.71 13.82 -25.83
CA SER A 283 -5.80 14.81 -25.79
C SER A 283 -5.41 16.08 -25.04
N TYR A 284 -4.65 15.95 -23.94
CA TYR A 284 -4.12 17.07 -23.19
C TYR A 284 -3.14 17.91 -24.01
N LEU A 285 -2.20 17.25 -24.69
CA LEU A 285 -1.25 17.93 -25.58
C LEU A 285 -1.97 18.63 -26.75
N GLN A 286 -2.95 17.96 -27.37
CA GLN A 286 -3.73 18.54 -28.46
C GLN A 286 -4.49 19.79 -28.02
N ARG A 287 -5.07 19.79 -26.82
CA ARG A 287 -5.78 20.95 -26.26
C ARG A 287 -4.89 22.19 -26.18
N HIS A 288 -3.60 22.02 -25.87
CA HIS A 288 -2.63 23.11 -25.88
C HIS A 288 -2.23 23.52 -27.30
N LEU A 289 -2.02 22.55 -28.20
CA LEU A 289 -1.72 22.82 -29.62
C LEU A 289 -2.83 23.63 -30.30
N ASP A 290 -4.11 23.36 -29.98
CA ASP A 290 -5.26 24.08 -30.55
C ASP A 290 -5.27 25.59 -30.20
N ARG A 291 -4.53 25.99 -29.16
CA ARG A 291 -4.39 27.39 -28.72
C ARG A 291 -3.22 28.10 -29.40
N ILE A 292 -2.42 27.38 -30.20
CA ILE A 292 -1.24 27.90 -30.89
C ILE A 292 -1.48 27.92 -32.40
N ASP A 293 -1.56 29.12 -32.99
CA ASP A 293 -1.62 29.29 -34.44
C ASP A 293 -0.22 29.15 -35.07
N SER A 294 0.19 27.91 -35.38
CA SER A 294 1.51 27.61 -35.95
C SER A 294 1.46 26.63 -37.12
N SER A 295 1.90 27.11 -38.28
CA SER A 295 2.08 26.28 -39.48
C SER A 295 3.23 25.28 -39.33
N ILE A 296 4.22 25.60 -38.49
CA ILE A 296 5.35 24.71 -38.20
C ILE A 296 4.85 23.51 -37.39
N LEU A 297 4.12 23.75 -36.30
CA LEU A 297 3.60 22.68 -35.45
C LEU A 297 2.57 21.81 -36.19
N SER A 298 1.68 22.41 -36.98
CA SER A 298 0.68 21.64 -37.74
C SER A 298 1.27 20.76 -38.85
N GLN A 299 2.44 21.09 -39.39
CA GLN A 299 3.16 20.27 -40.38
C GLN A 299 4.15 19.27 -39.75
N SER A 300 4.37 19.37 -38.43
CA SER A 300 5.26 18.53 -37.65
C SER A 300 4.61 17.19 -37.26
N LYS A 301 5.33 16.30 -36.57
CA LYS A 301 4.71 15.09 -35.99
C LYS A 301 3.73 15.44 -34.86
N LEU A 302 3.95 16.51 -34.10
CA LEU A 302 2.97 17.02 -33.13
C LEU A 302 1.61 17.30 -33.79
N GLY A 303 1.61 17.79 -35.03
CA GLY A 303 0.38 18.00 -35.82
C GLY A 303 -0.37 16.72 -36.21
N GLN A 304 0.21 15.53 -36.00
CA GLN A 304 -0.46 14.25 -36.24
C GLN A 304 -1.26 13.75 -35.03
N ILE A 305 -1.12 14.38 -33.86
CA ILE A 305 -1.84 13.97 -32.64
C ILE A 305 -3.36 14.00 -32.87
N ASP A 306 -3.90 15.08 -33.45
CA ASP A 306 -5.33 15.20 -33.80
C ASP A 306 -5.82 14.05 -34.70
N ARG A 307 -4.98 13.59 -35.65
CA ARG A 307 -5.33 12.46 -36.53
C ARG A 307 -5.45 11.15 -35.76
N ILE A 308 -4.61 10.94 -34.74
CA ILE A 308 -4.71 9.78 -33.85
C ILE A 308 -6.00 9.86 -33.04
N LEU A 309 -6.27 11.02 -32.43
CA LEU A 309 -7.47 11.25 -31.60
C LEU A 309 -8.78 11.10 -32.40
N ARG A 310 -8.78 11.45 -33.68
CA ARG A 310 -9.92 11.26 -34.60
C ARG A 310 -10.02 9.83 -35.17
N GLY A 311 -9.05 8.96 -34.88
CA GLY A 311 -9.00 7.60 -35.43
C GLY A 311 -8.62 7.54 -36.91
N GLU A 312 -8.08 8.62 -37.48
CA GLU A 312 -7.59 8.69 -38.86
C GLU A 312 -6.17 8.12 -39.01
N LEU A 313 -5.46 7.98 -37.90
CA LEU A 313 -4.16 7.33 -37.78
C LEU A 313 -4.20 6.35 -36.60
N SER A 314 -4.11 5.05 -36.88
CA SER A 314 -3.97 4.01 -35.87
C SER A 314 -2.51 3.56 -35.80
N LEU A 315 -1.98 3.43 -34.59
CA LEU A 315 -0.63 2.95 -34.33
C LEU A 315 -0.70 1.65 -33.54
N ASP A 316 0.09 0.65 -33.94
CA ASP A 316 0.37 -0.48 -33.06
C ASP A 316 1.31 -0.09 -31.91
N TYR A 317 1.63 -1.03 -31.03
CA TYR A 317 2.49 -0.77 -29.87
C TYR A 317 3.90 -0.26 -30.24
N ASN A 318 4.54 -0.87 -31.24
CA ASN A 318 5.90 -0.46 -31.65
C ASN A 318 5.87 0.87 -32.39
N GLU A 319 4.85 1.09 -33.22
CA GLU A 319 4.60 2.36 -33.89
C GLU A 319 4.31 3.47 -32.87
N ALA A 320 3.56 3.20 -31.79
CA ALA A 320 3.30 4.15 -30.72
C ALA A 320 4.58 4.52 -29.95
N LEU A 321 5.41 3.54 -29.60
CA LEU A 321 6.73 3.79 -29.00
C LEU A 321 7.59 4.67 -29.89
N SER A 322 7.73 4.31 -31.17
CA SER A 322 8.50 5.08 -32.15
C SER A 322 7.93 6.49 -32.32
N PHE A 323 6.60 6.63 -32.33
CA PHE A 323 5.93 7.90 -32.49
C PHE A 323 6.25 8.84 -31.33
N VAL A 324 6.13 8.37 -30.08
CA VAL A 324 6.44 9.18 -28.89
C VAL A 324 7.93 9.53 -28.82
N GLN A 325 8.83 8.61 -29.17
CA GLN A 325 10.27 8.88 -29.27
C GLN A 325 10.57 9.97 -30.31
N ASP A 326 9.93 9.89 -31.48
CA ASP A 326 10.10 10.89 -32.52
C ASP A 326 9.55 12.25 -32.09
N LEU A 327 8.44 12.31 -31.34
CA LEU A 327 7.92 13.56 -30.78
C LEU A 327 8.93 14.18 -29.79
N LEU A 328 9.54 13.38 -28.92
CA LEU A 328 10.59 13.85 -28.00
C LEU A 328 11.82 14.36 -28.75
N LEU A 329 12.22 13.73 -29.85
CA LEU A 329 13.32 14.21 -30.71
C LEU A 329 12.93 15.51 -31.43
N GLU A 330 11.70 15.61 -31.91
CA GLU A 330 11.17 16.81 -32.55
C GLU A 330 11.11 18.01 -31.58
N LEU A 331 10.75 17.77 -30.31
CA LEU A 331 10.81 18.76 -29.23
C LEU A 331 12.22 19.31 -28.95
N GLN A 332 13.29 18.66 -29.41
CA GLN A 332 14.65 19.21 -29.29
C GLN A 332 14.98 20.23 -30.39
N GLN A 333 14.15 20.32 -31.44
CA GLN A 333 14.37 21.25 -32.53
C GLN A 333 14.05 22.69 -32.07
N LYS A 334 14.99 23.61 -32.32
CA LYS A 334 14.86 25.02 -31.92
C LYS A 334 13.58 25.69 -32.44
N ALA A 335 13.16 25.37 -33.66
CA ALA A 335 11.94 25.92 -34.24
C ALA A 335 10.69 25.47 -33.48
N VAL A 336 10.58 24.17 -33.18
CA VAL A 336 9.45 23.60 -32.42
C VAL A 336 9.39 24.18 -31.00
N ARG A 337 10.53 24.24 -30.30
CA ARG A 337 10.58 24.85 -28.96
C ARG A 337 10.22 26.32 -28.95
N ALA A 338 10.60 27.07 -30.00
CA ALA A 338 10.26 28.48 -30.10
C ALA A 338 8.75 28.70 -30.27
N GLU A 339 8.06 27.83 -31.02
CA GLU A 339 6.62 27.89 -31.21
C GLU A 339 5.85 27.46 -29.95
N LEU A 340 6.36 26.47 -29.21
CA LEU A 340 5.75 26.02 -27.94
C LEU A 340 6.01 27.00 -26.77
N GLY A 341 7.13 27.73 -26.79
CA GLY A 341 7.50 28.65 -25.72
C GLY A 341 7.61 27.95 -24.36
N GLU A 342 6.95 28.50 -23.35
CA GLU A 342 6.93 27.97 -21.97
C GLU A 342 6.31 26.56 -21.88
N LEU A 343 5.46 26.18 -22.85
CA LEU A 343 4.83 24.85 -22.89
C LEU A 343 5.82 23.74 -23.28
N ALA A 344 7.01 24.07 -23.78
CA ALA A 344 7.98 23.06 -24.19
C ALA A 344 8.37 22.11 -23.03
N GLY A 345 8.46 22.63 -21.80
CA GLY A 345 8.74 21.81 -20.61
C GLY A 345 7.58 20.87 -20.25
N GLU A 346 6.35 21.36 -20.34
CA GLU A 346 5.13 20.57 -20.10
C GLU A 346 5.00 19.43 -21.12
N PHE A 347 5.22 19.73 -22.41
CA PHE A 347 5.19 18.72 -23.46
C PHE A 347 6.26 17.66 -23.27
N GLU A 348 7.46 18.06 -22.87
CA GLU A 348 8.55 17.13 -22.57
C GLU A 348 8.21 16.24 -21.37
N LEU A 349 7.62 16.78 -20.30
CA LEU A 349 7.18 16.03 -19.14
C LEU A 349 6.12 14.98 -19.51
N VAL A 350 5.06 15.38 -20.21
CA VAL A 350 3.98 14.47 -20.62
C VAL A 350 4.49 13.38 -21.57
N LEU A 351 5.28 13.74 -22.58
CA LEU A 351 5.78 12.76 -23.56
C LEU A 351 6.83 11.81 -22.97
N SER A 352 7.69 12.27 -22.06
CA SER A 352 8.63 11.38 -21.38
C SER A 352 7.91 10.43 -20.41
N SER A 353 6.91 10.92 -19.68
CA SER A 353 6.04 10.10 -18.84
C SER A 353 5.21 9.09 -19.65
N LEU A 354 4.75 9.48 -20.85
CA LEU A 354 4.08 8.57 -21.80
C LEU A 354 5.00 7.50 -22.35
N LEU A 355 6.24 7.86 -22.71
CA LEU A 355 7.22 6.88 -23.16
C LEU A 355 7.50 5.85 -22.06
N ALA A 356 7.67 6.30 -20.81
CA ALA A 356 7.86 5.43 -19.66
C ALA A 356 6.65 4.49 -19.45
N GLY A 357 5.43 5.03 -19.50
CA GLY A 357 4.19 4.24 -19.40
C GLY A 357 4.07 3.15 -20.47
N LEU A 358 4.42 3.46 -21.72
CA LEU A 358 4.47 2.46 -22.79
C LEU A 358 5.52 1.38 -22.52
N GLN A 359 6.74 1.78 -22.13
CA GLN A 359 7.84 0.84 -21.86
C GLN A 359 7.51 -0.11 -20.70
N LEU A 360 6.78 0.35 -19.69
CA LEU A 360 6.35 -0.45 -18.54
C LEU A 360 5.53 -1.68 -18.92
N GLN A 361 4.84 -1.68 -20.07
CA GLN A 361 4.09 -2.85 -20.56
C GLN A 361 4.99 -4.08 -20.82
N THR A 362 6.30 -3.89 -20.89
CA THR A 362 7.29 -4.97 -21.08
C THR A 362 7.83 -5.55 -19.78
N PHE A 363 7.47 -4.98 -18.62
CA PHE A 363 7.90 -5.41 -17.30
C PHE A 363 6.76 -6.09 -16.52
N SER A 364 7.11 -6.90 -15.52
CA SER A 364 6.16 -7.51 -14.59
C SER A 364 6.76 -7.68 -13.19
N GLY A 365 5.89 -7.83 -12.19
CA GLY A 365 6.29 -7.99 -10.78
C GLY A 365 7.18 -6.85 -10.28
N LEU A 366 8.14 -7.17 -9.41
CA LEU A 366 9.04 -6.18 -8.79
C LEU A 366 9.88 -5.37 -9.78
N ALA A 367 10.11 -5.89 -10.99
CA ALA A 367 10.81 -5.15 -12.05
C ALA A 367 9.91 -4.04 -12.64
N TRP A 368 8.60 -4.29 -12.71
CA TRP A 368 7.61 -3.27 -13.06
C TRP A 368 7.55 -2.21 -11.96
N ASP A 369 7.45 -2.61 -10.69
CA ASP A 369 7.40 -1.68 -9.56
C ASP A 369 8.62 -0.77 -9.54
N SER A 370 9.82 -1.35 -9.58
CA SER A 370 11.08 -0.61 -9.60
C SER A 370 11.19 0.39 -10.76
N SER A 371 10.69 0.00 -11.93
CA SER A 371 10.72 0.85 -13.13
C SER A 371 9.69 1.98 -13.05
N ARG A 372 8.49 1.73 -12.50
CA ARG A 372 7.48 2.77 -12.25
C ARG A 372 7.97 3.77 -11.21
N GLU A 373 8.51 3.31 -10.08
CA GLU A 373 9.08 4.20 -9.05
C GLU A 373 10.19 5.09 -9.61
N GLN A 374 11.04 4.53 -10.49
CA GLN A 374 12.09 5.29 -11.15
C GLN A 374 11.52 6.37 -12.07
N ALA A 375 10.50 6.06 -12.88
CA ALA A 375 9.84 7.04 -13.72
C ALA A 375 9.15 8.15 -12.89
N MET A 376 8.52 7.80 -11.76
CA MET A 376 7.90 8.78 -10.88
C MET A 376 8.91 9.72 -10.24
N TYR A 377 10.05 9.18 -9.81
CA TYR A 377 11.14 10.00 -9.28
C TYR A 377 11.76 10.91 -10.36
N GLU A 378 11.86 10.45 -11.61
CA GLU A 378 12.29 11.29 -12.73
C GLU A 378 11.31 12.44 -13.00
N ASN A 379 9.99 12.18 -12.89
CA ASN A 379 8.97 13.23 -12.97
C ASN A 379 9.07 14.20 -11.78
N PHE A 380 9.45 13.73 -10.59
CA PHE A 380 9.66 14.56 -9.41
C PHE A 380 10.83 15.53 -9.60
N VAL A 381 12.02 15.04 -9.97
CA VAL A 381 13.21 15.89 -10.13
C VAL A 381 13.10 16.88 -11.30
N ARG A 382 12.23 16.62 -12.29
CA ARG A 382 11.90 17.57 -13.37
C ARG A 382 11.05 18.75 -12.89
N GLN A 383 10.25 18.55 -11.84
CA GLN A 383 9.25 19.51 -11.40
C GLN A 383 9.59 20.19 -10.07
N VAL A 384 10.47 19.57 -9.28
CA VAL A 384 10.79 19.95 -7.90
C VAL A 384 12.26 20.30 -7.77
N SER A 385 12.55 21.42 -7.11
CA SER A 385 13.91 21.84 -6.77
C SER A 385 14.17 21.60 -5.27
N PRO A 386 15.26 20.93 -4.88
CA PRO A 386 15.60 20.77 -3.47
C PRO A 386 15.95 22.10 -2.79
N ASP A 387 16.40 23.10 -3.54
CA ASP A 387 16.99 24.34 -3.02
C ASP A 387 15.98 25.47 -2.76
N ASP A 388 14.72 25.29 -3.13
CA ASP A 388 13.71 26.35 -3.05
C ASP A 388 13.11 26.55 -1.64
N GLY A 389 13.43 25.65 -0.70
CA GLY A 389 12.89 25.66 0.65
C GLY A 389 11.38 25.40 0.73
N GLN A 390 10.74 25.02 -0.37
CA GLN A 390 9.30 24.80 -0.42
C GLN A 390 8.91 23.51 0.30
N LYS A 391 7.61 23.41 0.55
CA LYS A 391 6.97 22.27 1.21
C LYS A 391 5.94 21.60 0.31
N TYR A 392 5.82 20.30 0.49
CA TYR A 392 5.13 19.36 -0.37
C TYR A 392 4.26 18.44 0.47
N PHE A 393 3.09 18.09 -0.04
CA PHE A 393 2.21 17.09 0.56
C PHE A 393 1.74 16.12 -0.52
N GLY A 394 1.52 14.86 -0.19
CA GLY A 394 0.72 13.96 -1.01
C GLY A 394 0.22 12.75 -0.23
N GLN A 395 -0.95 12.25 -0.61
CA GLN A 395 -1.47 10.96 -0.18
C GLN A 395 -1.34 9.97 -1.35
N TRP A 396 -0.78 8.79 -1.08
CA TRP A 396 -0.31 7.82 -2.08
C TRP A 396 -0.71 6.41 -1.67
N GLY A 397 -0.71 5.47 -2.61
CA GLY A 397 -0.69 4.05 -2.29
C GLY A 397 0.45 3.70 -1.32
N LEU A 398 0.16 2.82 -0.36
CA LEU A 398 0.98 2.53 0.83
C LEU A 398 2.48 2.39 0.55
N HIS A 399 2.87 1.65 -0.49
CA HIS A 399 4.28 1.37 -0.73
C HIS A 399 5.10 2.62 -1.09
N HIS A 400 4.50 3.60 -1.78
CA HIS A 400 5.18 4.80 -2.26
C HIS A 400 5.73 5.69 -1.14
N VAL A 401 5.23 5.53 0.10
CA VAL A 401 5.62 6.38 1.24
C VAL A 401 6.71 5.76 2.12
N PHE A 402 7.16 4.54 1.83
CA PHE A 402 8.25 3.91 2.59
C PHE A 402 9.60 4.59 2.29
N GLN A 403 10.25 5.10 3.34
CA GLN A 403 11.56 5.77 3.23
C GLN A 403 12.75 4.79 3.14
N GLY A 404 12.50 3.52 3.44
CA GLY A 404 13.44 2.42 3.28
C GLY A 404 13.04 1.46 2.16
N GLN A 405 13.98 0.61 1.76
CA GLN A 405 13.73 -0.43 0.73
C GLN A 405 12.82 -1.54 1.30
N VAL A 406 11.71 -1.83 0.62
CA VAL A 406 10.79 -2.93 0.92
C VAL A 406 10.64 -3.79 -0.32
N LEU A 407 10.67 -5.12 -0.19
CA LEU A 407 10.67 -6.07 -1.31
C LEU A 407 11.81 -5.87 -2.33
N GLY A 408 12.93 -5.27 -1.91
CA GLY A 408 14.03 -4.95 -2.82
C GLY A 408 13.76 -3.75 -3.74
N VAL A 409 12.65 -3.03 -3.53
CA VAL A 409 12.26 -1.84 -4.30
C VAL A 409 12.57 -0.57 -3.50
N ASP A 410 13.29 0.37 -4.12
CA ASP A 410 13.42 1.73 -3.60
C ASP A 410 12.19 2.53 -4.02
N TRP A 411 11.22 2.63 -3.11
CA TRP A 411 9.98 3.38 -3.32
C TRP A 411 10.22 4.90 -3.41
N LEU A 412 9.21 5.64 -3.87
CA LEU A 412 9.30 7.08 -4.15
C LEU A 412 9.83 7.87 -2.95
N ALA A 413 9.29 7.64 -1.75
CA ALA A 413 9.77 8.28 -0.54
C ALA A 413 11.23 7.91 -0.21
N SER A 414 11.65 6.66 -0.39
CA SER A 414 13.06 6.24 -0.25
C SER A 414 13.97 7.00 -1.21
N LYS A 415 13.54 7.19 -2.46
CA LYS A 415 14.28 7.97 -3.45
C LYS A 415 14.37 9.44 -3.04
N ILE A 416 13.26 10.06 -2.63
CA ILE A 416 13.21 11.47 -2.19
C ILE A 416 14.06 11.69 -0.93
N ALA A 417 13.97 10.81 0.07
CA ALA A 417 14.75 10.92 1.31
C ALA A 417 16.26 10.85 1.07
N ARG A 418 16.70 10.17 0.01
CA ARG A 418 18.11 10.09 -0.40
C ARG A 418 18.54 11.22 -1.33
N THR A 419 17.62 12.08 -1.78
CA THR A 419 17.95 13.26 -2.57
C THR A 419 18.57 14.33 -1.67
N GLU A 420 19.74 14.83 -2.06
CA GLU A 420 20.38 15.96 -1.37
C GLU A 420 19.43 17.16 -1.31
N GLY A 421 19.33 17.79 -0.12
CA GLY A 421 18.39 18.87 0.17
C GLY A 421 17.01 18.43 0.67
N PHE A 422 16.66 17.14 0.55
CA PHE A 422 15.46 16.55 1.15
C PHE A 422 15.75 15.56 2.27
N SER A 423 17.00 15.11 2.43
CA SER A 423 17.41 14.24 3.53
C SER A 423 16.97 14.78 4.88
N ASP A 424 16.47 13.88 5.74
CA ASP A 424 15.91 14.16 7.07
C ASP A 424 14.72 15.12 7.10
N SER A 425 14.13 15.46 5.94
CA SER A 425 12.97 16.37 5.83
C SER A 425 11.72 15.70 5.23
N VAL A 426 11.72 14.37 5.12
CA VAL A 426 10.58 13.57 4.67
C VAL A 426 9.84 13.00 5.89
N PHE A 427 8.57 13.33 5.98
CA PHE A 427 7.62 12.76 6.92
C PHE A 427 6.83 11.66 6.21
N SER A 428 6.77 10.47 6.81
CA SER A 428 5.91 9.38 6.32
C SER A 428 4.95 8.89 7.40
N MET A 429 3.66 8.87 7.05
CA MET A 429 2.59 8.25 7.84
C MET A 429 1.93 7.13 7.03
N VAL A 430 1.68 5.98 7.66
CA VAL A 430 0.97 4.86 7.03
C VAL A 430 -0.43 4.67 7.63
N LEU A 431 -1.41 4.41 6.78
CA LEU A 431 -2.77 4.08 7.18
C LEU A 431 -2.93 2.57 7.33
N VAL A 432 -3.53 2.15 8.43
CA VAL A 432 -3.66 0.74 8.80
C VAL A 432 -5.09 0.42 9.15
N TYR A 433 -5.70 -0.50 8.42
CA TYR A 433 -7.14 -0.75 8.49
C TYR A 433 -7.44 -2.04 9.24
N SER A 434 -8.57 -2.08 9.94
CA SER A 434 -9.06 -3.29 10.62
C SER A 434 -10.57 -3.42 10.51
N GLY A 435 -11.04 -4.58 10.06
CA GLY A 435 -12.47 -4.92 9.99
C GLY A 435 -13.30 -3.97 9.11
N GLY A 436 -12.70 -3.45 8.03
CA GLY A 436 -13.36 -2.54 7.10
C GLY A 436 -13.59 -3.13 5.72
N GLU A 437 -13.96 -2.27 4.80
CA GLU A 437 -14.27 -2.56 3.41
C GLU A 437 -13.59 -1.55 2.48
N ARG A 438 -13.33 -1.97 1.24
CA ARG A 438 -12.84 -1.14 0.15
C ARG A 438 -13.57 -1.44 -1.15
N LEU A 439 -13.61 -0.49 -2.05
CA LEU A 439 -14.06 -0.70 -3.42
C LEU A 439 -12.96 -1.44 -4.20
N SER A 440 -13.32 -2.28 -5.18
CA SER A 440 -12.39 -2.84 -6.16
C SER A 440 -11.94 -1.78 -7.17
N GLN A 441 -10.79 -1.99 -7.82
CA GLN A 441 -10.22 -1.02 -8.76
C GLN A 441 -11.16 -0.62 -9.89
N ASP A 442 -11.92 -1.58 -10.42
CA ASP A 442 -12.89 -1.37 -11.50
C ASP A 442 -14.22 -0.77 -11.02
N GLY A 443 -14.37 -0.54 -9.71
CA GLY A 443 -15.57 -0.01 -9.09
C GLY A 443 -16.75 -0.99 -9.01
N SER A 444 -16.54 -2.29 -9.25
CA SER A 444 -17.63 -3.27 -9.38
C SER A 444 -17.99 -4.01 -8.09
N GLN A 445 -17.08 -4.08 -7.11
CA GLN A 445 -17.24 -4.91 -5.92
C GLN A 445 -16.77 -4.20 -4.65
N THR A 446 -17.49 -4.46 -3.56
CA THR A 446 -17.00 -4.22 -2.20
C THR A 446 -16.17 -5.41 -1.74
N MET A 447 -14.94 -5.16 -1.33
CA MET A 447 -13.97 -6.14 -0.87
C MET A 447 -13.61 -5.90 0.60
N PRO A 448 -13.27 -6.93 1.38
CA PRO A 448 -12.73 -6.75 2.72
C PRO A 448 -11.45 -5.91 2.72
N LEU A 449 -11.30 -5.06 3.74
CA LEU A 449 -10.09 -4.28 3.98
C LEU A 449 -9.64 -4.49 5.43
N SER A 450 -8.48 -5.12 5.59
CA SER A 450 -7.78 -5.25 6.87
C SER A 450 -6.29 -5.40 6.58
N THR A 451 -5.52 -4.38 6.94
CA THR A 451 -4.07 -4.32 6.71
C THR A 451 -3.26 -4.28 8.00
N TYR A 452 -3.92 -4.34 9.16
CA TYR A 452 -3.26 -4.50 10.45
C TYR A 452 -2.70 -5.92 10.62
N ALA A 453 -1.38 -6.04 10.73
CA ALA A 453 -0.73 -7.28 11.17
C ALA A 453 -0.41 -7.21 12.66
N GLY A 454 -0.95 -8.14 13.43
CA GLY A 454 -0.59 -8.25 14.84
C GLY A 454 -1.31 -9.38 15.53
N SER A 455 -0.53 -10.27 16.13
CA SER A 455 -1.03 -11.22 17.13
C SER A 455 -1.51 -10.54 18.41
N THR A 456 -0.95 -9.35 18.71
CA THR A 456 -1.34 -8.55 19.86
C THR A 456 -2.27 -7.41 19.46
N GLN A 457 -3.40 -7.31 20.14
CA GLN A 457 -4.51 -6.40 19.83
C GLN A 457 -4.29 -4.99 20.40
N VAL A 458 -3.04 -4.55 20.57
CA VAL A 458 -2.72 -3.30 21.30
C VAL A 458 -3.32 -2.06 20.64
N LEU A 459 -3.18 -1.89 19.31
CA LEU A 459 -3.77 -0.76 18.60
C LEU A 459 -5.31 -0.83 18.60
N PRO A 460 -5.96 -1.95 18.23
CA PRO A 460 -7.42 -2.09 18.35
C PRO A 460 -7.98 -1.79 19.74
N GLU A 461 -7.31 -2.26 20.80
CA GLU A 461 -7.74 -2.05 22.19
C GLU A 461 -7.61 -0.58 22.62
N LEU A 462 -6.51 0.08 22.26
CA LEU A 462 -6.31 1.51 22.56
C LEU A 462 -7.23 2.41 21.73
N ALA A 463 -7.49 2.02 20.48
CA ALA A 463 -8.35 2.72 19.56
C ALA A 463 -9.82 2.76 20.02
N GLY A 464 -10.28 1.70 20.71
CA GLY A 464 -11.65 1.66 21.25
C GLY A 464 -12.74 1.84 20.18
N GLY A 465 -12.46 1.44 18.93
CA GLY A 465 -13.38 1.62 17.80
C GLY A 465 -13.35 3.01 17.14
N GLN A 466 -12.41 3.87 17.49
CA GLN A 466 -12.16 5.15 16.81
C GLN A 466 -10.81 5.11 16.08
N PRO A 467 -10.58 5.95 15.06
CA PRO A 467 -9.25 6.12 14.51
C PRO A 467 -8.24 6.55 15.58
N LEU A 468 -7.02 6.01 15.50
CA LEU A 468 -5.96 6.24 16.48
C LEU A 468 -4.66 6.57 15.75
N LEU A 469 -4.18 7.81 15.90
CA LEU A 469 -2.88 8.24 15.39
C LEU A 469 -1.80 7.86 16.41
N ALA A 470 -0.70 7.25 15.97
CA ALA A 470 0.44 6.92 16.81
C ALA A 470 1.74 7.50 16.22
N LYS A 471 2.51 8.20 17.05
CA LYS A 471 3.87 8.66 16.74
C LYS A 471 4.87 7.58 17.13
N LEU A 472 5.74 7.18 16.21
CA LEU A 472 6.60 6.00 16.36
C LEU A 472 8.07 6.34 16.62
N ASP A 473 8.48 7.60 16.59
CA ASP A 473 9.88 8.02 16.71
C ASP A 473 10.13 8.93 17.93
N SER A 474 9.22 8.93 18.89
CA SER A 474 9.39 9.69 20.14
C SER A 474 10.37 9.03 21.10
N ALA A 475 10.82 9.79 22.09
CA ALA A 475 11.76 9.30 23.09
C ALA A 475 11.27 8.02 23.78
N GLY A 476 12.13 6.99 23.81
CA GLY A 476 11.81 5.68 24.38
C GLY A 476 10.96 4.79 23.45
N SER A 477 10.92 5.09 22.15
CA SER A 477 10.16 4.30 21.19
C SER A 477 10.81 2.95 20.89
N PRO A 478 10.09 1.83 21.09
CA PRO A 478 10.57 0.52 20.67
C PRO A 478 10.66 0.40 19.13
N PHE A 479 9.95 1.25 18.37
CA PHE A 479 9.98 1.29 16.90
C PHE A 479 11.26 1.93 16.34
N THR A 480 12.09 2.55 17.20
CA THR A 480 13.44 3.04 16.86
C THR A 480 14.53 2.02 17.18
N GLU A 481 14.17 0.94 17.87
CA GLU A 481 15.11 -0.10 18.31
C GLU A 481 14.88 -1.42 17.57
N GLU A 482 13.62 -1.71 17.20
CA GLU A 482 13.22 -2.94 16.56
C GLU A 482 12.30 -2.70 15.35
N LEU A 483 12.30 -3.68 14.43
CA LEU A 483 11.35 -3.74 13.34
C LEU A 483 10.01 -4.31 13.83
N ILE A 484 9.22 -3.46 14.48
CA ILE A 484 7.83 -3.75 14.86
C ILE A 484 6.92 -3.42 13.69
N TRP A 485 6.73 -4.39 12.80
CA TRP A 485 5.95 -4.24 11.58
C TRP A 485 4.48 -4.61 11.81
N LYS A 486 3.60 -3.60 11.82
CA LYS A 486 2.15 -3.77 12.08
C LYS A 486 1.29 -3.75 10.82
N LEU A 487 1.89 -4.06 9.67
CA LEU A 487 1.24 -4.11 8.35
C LEU A 487 1.20 -5.56 7.84
N THR A 488 0.13 -5.95 7.15
CA THR A 488 0.03 -7.26 6.47
C THR A 488 0.97 -7.38 5.28
N GLU A 489 1.46 -6.25 4.78
CA GLU A 489 2.52 -6.20 3.77
C GLU A 489 3.80 -6.87 4.25
N VAL A 490 4.61 -7.35 3.31
CA VAL A 490 5.88 -8.02 3.62
C VAL A 490 6.79 -7.06 4.39
N SER A 491 7.25 -7.51 5.57
CA SER A 491 8.19 -6.75 6.39
C SER A 491 9.54 -6.59 5.68
N PRO A 492 10.22 -5.46 5.84
CA PRO A 492 11.56 -5.30 5.31
C PRO A 492 12.56 -6.28 5.92
N ALA A 493 13.68 -6.52 5.22
CA ALA A 493 14.67 -7.52 5.62
C ALA A 493 15.60 -7.06 6.77
N SER A 494 15.65 -5.75 7.07
CA SER A 494 16.57 -5.16 8.03
C SER A 494 16.07 -3.78 8.49
N GLY A 495 16.78 -3.18 9.44
CA GLY A 495 16.45 -1.86 9.98
C GLY A 495 15.46 -1.92 11.13
N VAL A 496 14.93 -0.76 11.50
CA VAL A 496 13.87 -0.57 12.50
C VAL A 496 12.65 0.05 11.84
N THR A 497 11.48 0.03 12.47
CA THR A 497 10.24 0.53 11.83
C THR A 497 10.35 1.98 11.39
N THR A 498 11.01 2.82 12.19
CA THR A 498 11.16 4.26 11.91
C THR A 498 12.11 4.60 10.77
N ASP A 499 12.85 3.63 10.24
CA ASP A 499 13.57 3.76 8.96
C ASP A 499 12.60 3.84 7.76
N TYR A 500 11.35 3.43 7.94
CA TYR A 500 10.34 3.32 6.88
C TYR A 500 9.23 4.35 7.01
N PHE A 501 8.75 4.62 8.23
CA PHE A 501 7.73 5.63 8.51
C PHE A 501 7.73 6.03 10.00
N GLN A 502 7.39 7.29 10.27
CA GLN A 502 7.41 7.87 11.61
C GLN A 502 6.03 7.82 12.29
N TYR A 503 4.97 7.68 11.51
CA TYR A 503 3.59 7.69 12.01
C TYR A 503 2.76 6.54 11.48
N LEU A 504 1.81 6.09 12.29
CA LEU A 504 0.79 5.11 11.93
C LEU A 504 -0.58 5.64 12.34
N LEU A 505 -1.53 5.65 11.41
CA LEU A 505 -2.94 5.94 11.70
C LEU A 505 -3.76 4.65 11.56
N PHE A 506 -4.20 4.12 12.69
CA PHE A 506 -5.05 2.94 12.76
C PHE A 506 -6.52 3.34 12.53
N ILE A 507 -7.20 2.67 11.60
CA ILE A 507 -8.56 2.99 11.16
C ILE A 507 -9.43 1.73 11.29
N PRO A 508 -10.27 1.63 12.34
CA PRO A 508 -11.25 0.56 12.46
C PRO A 508 -12.48 0.81 11.59
N GLY A 509 -13.01 -0.23 10.94
CA GLY A 509 -14.32 -0.21 10.31
C GLY A 509 -14.47 0.73 9.12
N ALA A 510 -13.38 0.98 8.37
CA ALA A 510 -13.42 1.79 7.16
C ALA A 510 -14.50 1.29 6.19
N GLN A 511 -15.21 2.23 5.54
CA GLN A 511 -16.22 1.91 4.54
C GLN A 511 -15.61 1.98 3.14
N ALA A 512 -16.11 1.17 2.22
CA ALA A 512 -15.73 1.25 0.82
C ALA A 512 -16.13 2.59 0.20
N SER A 513 -15.29 3.13 -0.69
CA SER A 513 -15.63 4.27 -1.53
C SER A 513 -16.84 3.98 -2.41
N THR A 514 -17.57 5.03 -2.79
CA THR A 514 -18.77 4.93 -3.62
C THR A 514 -18.43 5.20 -5.09
N PRO A 515 -18.74 4.31 -6.04
CA PRO A 515 -18.54 4.60 -7.46
C PRO A 515 -19.30 5.86 -7.90
N LEU A 516 -18.66 6.75 -8.65
CA LEU A 516 -19.30 7.96 -9.15
C LEU A 516 -20.39 7.62 -10.19
N VAL A 517 -21.52 8.32 -10.12
CA VAL A 517 -22.62 8.23 -11.09
C VAL A 517 -22.92 9.63 -11.65
N PHE A 518 -23.00 9.75 -12.97
CA PHE A 518 -23.38 10.99 -13.67
C PHE A 518 -24.88 11.08 -13.95
#